data_AF-A0A2J8R0F2-F1
#
_entry.id   AF-A0A2J8R0F2-F1
#
_cell.length_a   1.000
_cell.length_b   1.000
_cell.length_c   1.000
_cell.angle_alpha   90.00
_cell.angle_beta   90.00
_cell.angle_gamma   90.00
#
_symmetry.space_group_name_H-M   'P 1'
#
loop_
_entity.id
_entity.type
_entity.pdbx_description
1 polymer ?
#
loop_
_entity_poly.entity_id
_entity_poly.type
_entity_poly.pdbx_seq_one_letter_code
_entity_poly.pdbx_strand_id
1 'polypeptide(L)'
;MDDIQLCKDIMDLKQELQNLVAIPEKEKTKLQKQREDELIQKIHKLVQKRDFLVDDAEVERLREQEEDKEMADFLRIKLKPLDKVTKSPA
;
A
#
# COMPACT_ATOMS: atom_id res chain seq x y z
N MET A 1 -1.21 -9.15 8.32
CA MET A 1 -0.10 -9.65 7.47
C MET A 1 0.67 -8.41 7.08
N ASP A 2 1.97 -8.38 7.36
CA ASP A 2 2.79 -7.19 7.14
C ASP A 2 3.13 -7.03 5.65
N ASP A 3 3.09 -5.81 5.13
CA ASP A 3 3.40 -5.47 3.73
C ASP A 3 4.83 -5.89 3.36
N ILE A 4 5.76 -5.76 4.32
CA ILE A 4 7.15 -6.19 4.16
C ILE A 4 7.22 -7.69 3.87
N GLN A 5 6.41 -8.50 4.56
CA GLN A 5 6.39 -9.94 4.33
C GLN A 5 5.75 -10.28 2.98
N LEU A 6 4.67 -9.60 2.60
CA LEU A 6 4.07 -9.76 1.28
C LEU A 6 5.07 -9.46 0.16
N CYS A 7 5.85 -8.39 0.30
CA CYS A 7 6.87 -8.05 -0.69
C CYS A 7 7.95 -9.13 -0.82
N LYS A 8 8.44 -9.67 0.31
CA LYS A 8 9.41 -10.78 0.30
C LYS A 8 8.84 -12.03 -0.37
N ASP A 9 7.64 -12.44 0.03
CA ASP A 9 6.98 -13.63 -0.52
C ASP A 9 6.74 -13.48 -2.03
N ILE A 10 6.32 -12.29 -2.49
CA ILE A 10 6.14 -12.00 -3.92
C ILE A 10 7.48 -12.05 -4.66
N MET A 11 8.56 -11.51 -4.09
CA MET A 11 9.89 -11.53 -4.71
C MET A 11 10.41 -12.96 -4.85
N ASP A 12 10.30 -13.77 -3.81
CA ASP A 12 10.76 -15.16 -3.83
C ASP A 12 9.99 -15.98 -4.88
N LEU A 13 8.66 -15.84 -4.91
CA LEU A 13 7.82 -16.52 -5.91
C LEU A 13 8.10 -16.04 -7.33
N LYS A 14 8.36 -14.74 -7.53
CA LYS A 14 8.77 -14.20 -8.83
C LYS A 14 10.11 -14.77 -9.29
N GLN A 15 11.06 -14.94 -8.37
CA GLN A 15 12.35 -15.53 -8.67
C GLN A 15 12.21 -17.01 -9.07
N GLU A 16 11.38 -17.78 -8.35
CA GLU A 16 11.07 -19.17 -8.72
C GLU A 16 10.41 -19.23 -10.11
N LEU A 17 9.43 -18.36 -10.37
CA LEU A 17 8.75 -18.29 -11.67
C LEU A 17 9.73 -17.93 -12.80
N GLN A 18 10.63 -16.97 -12.58
CA GLN A 18 11.61 -16.56 -13.58
C GLN A 18 12.55 -17.71 -13.97
N ASN A 19 12.92 -18.56 -13.01
CA ASN A 19 13.75 -19.74 -13.27
C ASN A 19 13.02 -20.77 -14.16
N LEU A 20 11.71 -20.95 -13.97
CA LEU A 20 10.91 -21.84 -14.81
C LEU A 20 10.69 -21.24 -16.21
N VAL A 21 10.38 -19.95 -16.30
CA VAL A 21 10.14 -19.23 -17.56
C VAL A 21 11.41 -19.15 -18.42
N ALA A 22 12.59 -19.19 -17.80
CA ALA A 22 13.87 -19.26 -18.51
C ALA A 22 14.06 -20.57 -19.29
N ILE A 23 13.34 -21.64 -18.95
CA ILE A 23 13.39 -22.93 -19.67
C ILE A 23 12.60 -22.79 -20.98
N PRO A 24 13.17 -23.15 -22.15
CA PRO A 24 12.44 -23.14 -23.40
C PRO A 24 11.17 -24.01 -23.36
N GLU A 25 10.08 -23.53 -23.95
CA GLU A 25 8.76 -24.19 -23.89
C GLU A 25 8.75 -25.64 -24.46
N LYS A 26 9.67 -25.93 -25.39
CA LYS A 26 9.87 -27.26 -25.98
C LYS A 26 10.50 -28.27 -25.03
N GLU A 27 11.22 -27.78 -24.03
CA GLU A 27 11.96 -28.55 -23.03
C GLU A 27 11.21 -28.63 -21.70
N LYS A 28 10.17 -27.81 -21.51
CA LYS A 28 9.33 -27.85 -20.31
C LYS A 28 8.49 -29.12 -20.24
N THR A 29 8.59 -29.77 -19.09
CA THR A 29 7.70 -30.85 -18.68
C THR A 29 6.30 -30.34 -18.35
N LYS A 30 5.28 -31.21 -18.43
CA LYS A 30 3.91 -30.86 -18.01
C LYS A 30 3.84 -30.37 -16.56
N LEU A 31 4.66 -30.94 -15.69
CA LEU A 31 4.72 -30.56 -14.28
C LEU A 31 5.29 -29.15 -14.10
N GLN A 32 6.31 -28.77 -14.87
CA GLN A 32 6.84 -27.40 -14.84
C GLN A 32 5.80 -26.38 -15.31
N LYS A 33 5.03 -26.68 -16.36
CA LYS A 33 3.95 -25.80 -16.82
C LYS A 33 2.86 -25.61 -15.76
N GLN A 34 2.43 -26.70 -15.13
CA GLN A 34 1.48 -26.63 -14.02
C GLN A 34 2.04 -25.81 -12.85
N ARG A 35 3.32 -25.97 -12.54
CA ARG A 35 3.98 -25.21 -11.48
C ARG A 35 4.05 -23.71 -11.81
N GLU A 36 4.33 -23.35 -13.06
CA GLU A 36 4.28 -21.95 -13.50
C GLU A 36 2.89 -21.36 -13.29
N ASP A 37 1.84 -22.06 -13.71
CA ASP A 37 0.45 -21.60 -13.52
C ASP A 37 0.11 -21.42 -12.03
N GLU A 38 0.53 -22.35 -11.17
CA GLU A 38 0.37 -22.23 -9.71
C GLU A 38 1.09 -21.00 -9.14
N LEU A 39 2.33 -20.75 -9.57
CA LEU A 39 3.12 -19.62 -9.11
C LEU A 39 2.48 -18.30 -9.56
N ILE A 40 2.02 -18.21 -10.82
CA ILE A 40 1.31 -17.04 -11.34
C ILE A 40 0.06 -16.77 -10.51
N GLN A 41 -0.74 -17.79 -10.22
CA GLN A 41 -1.95 -17.63 -9.40
C GLN A 41 -1.64 -17.19 -7.96
N LYS A 42 -0.58 -17.73 -7.34
CA LYS A 42 -0.15 -17.33 -5.99
C LYS A 42 0.33 -15.88 -5.98
N ILE A 43 1.18 -15.49 -6.93
CA ILE A 43 1.67 -14.11 -7.06
C ILE A 43 0.50 -13.15 -7.23
N HIS A 44 -0.46 -13.48 -8.11
CA HIS A 44 -1.63 -12.63 -8.35
C HIS A 44 -2.44 -12.40 -7.06
N LYS A 45 -2.70 -13.46 -6.27
CA LYS A 45 -3.41 -13.34 -4.98
C LYS A 45 -2.66 -12.46 -3.97
N LEU A 46 -1.33 -12.59 -3.90
CA LEU A 46 -0.52 -11.76 -2.98
C LEU A 46 -0.49 -10.29 -3.42
N VAL A 47 -0.39 -10.03 -4.73
CA VAL A 47 -0.48 -8.67 -5.27
C VAL A 47 -1.84 -8.06 -4.97
N GLN A 48 -2.94 -8.77 -5.19
CA GLN A 48 -4.29 -8.29 -4.84
C GLN A 48 -4.41 -7.95 -3.36
N LYS A 49 -3.83 -8.79 -2.48
CA LYS A 49 -3.83 -8.52 -1.05
C LYS A 49 -3.01 -7.29 -0.68
N ARG A 50 -1.89 -7.07 -1.37
CA ARG A 50 -1.07 -5.87 -1.19
C ARG A 50 -1.80 -4.62 -1.66
N ASP A 51 -2.45 -4.68 -2.82
CA ASP A 51 -3.21 -3.55 -3.37
C ASP A 51 -4.31 -3.11 -2.39
N PHE A 52 -4.99 -4.05 -1.73
CA PHE A 52 -5.93 -3.72 -0.65
C PHE A 52 -5.29 -2.95 0.52
N LEU A 53 -4.07 -3.32 0.93
CA LEU A 53 -3.37 -2.61 2.02
C LEU A 53 -2.94 -1.20 1.60
N VAL A 54 -2.58 -1.02 0.32
CA VAL A 54 -2.25 0.30 -0.24
C VAL A 54 -3.49 1.18 -0.26
N ASP A 55 -4.62 0.64 -0.70
CA ASP A 55 -5.90 1.37 -0.71
C ASP A 55 -6.32 1.78 0.71
N ASP A 56 -6.20 0.89 1.69
CA ASP A 56 -6.51 1.17 3.10
C ASP A 56 -5.62 2.29 3.67
N ALA A 57 -4.31 2.24 3.41
CA ALA A 57 -3.37 3.27 3.85
C ALA A 57 -3.67 4.64 3.21
N GLU A 58 -4.11 4.67 1.95
CA GLU A 58 -4.49 5.91 1.27
C GLU A 58 -5.77 6.52 1.88
N VAL A 59 -6.75 5.68 2.25
CA VAL A 59 -7.96 6.12 2.96
C VAL A 59 -7.61 6.75 4.30
N GLU A 60 -6.75 6.09 5.10
CA GLU A 60 -6.31 6.63 6.39
C GLU A 60 -5.58 7.96 6.23
N ARG A 61 -4.69 8.08 5.23
CA ARG A 61 -3.98 9.33 4.92
C ARG A 61 -4.93 10.49 4.60
N LEU A 62 -5.97 10.24 3.82
CA LEU A 62 -6.98 11.26 3.50
C LEU A 62 -7.81 11.64 4.73
N ARG A 63 -8.11 10.67 5.61
CA ARG A 63 -8.83 10.93 6.86
C ARG A 63 -8.05 11.86 7.78
N GLU A 64 -6.77 11.56 8.00
CA GLU A 64 -5.89 12.38 8.84
C GLU A 64 -5.81 13.83 8.34
N GLN A 65 -5.73 14.05 7.02
CA GLN A 65 -5.69 15.40 6.44
C GLN A 65 -6.98 16.20 6.69
N GLU A 66 -8.14 15.55 6.62
CA GLU A 66 -9.41 16.23 6.90
C GLU A 66 -9.57 16.51 8.40
N GLU A 67 -9.19 15.57 9.26
CA GLU A 67 -9.17 15.76 10.72
C GLU A 67 -8.26 16.94 11.14
N ASP A 68 -7.06 17.03 10.56
CA ASP A 68 -6.12 18.14 10.79
C ASP A 68 -6.69 19.48 10.31
N LYS A 69 -7.38 19.48 9.16
CA LYS A 69 -8.03 20.68 8.62
C LYS A 69 -9.18 21.14 9.51
N GLU A 70 -10.04 20.23 9.95
CA GLU A 70 -11.11 20.53 10.90
C GLU A 70 -10.55 21.09 12.22
N MET A 71 -9.45 20.53 12.72
CA MET A 71 -8.79 21.02 13.93
C MET A 71 -8.20 22.43 13.74
N ALA A 72 -7.53 22.68 12.60
CA ALA A 72 -6.99 23.99 12.28
C ALA A 72 -8.09 25.06 12.17
N ASP A 73 -9.21 24.73 11.51
CA ASP A 73 -10.36 25.62 11.39
C ASP A 73 -11.03 25.87 12.76
N PHE A 74 -11.16 24.84 13.59
CA PHE A 74 -11.66 24.97 14.96
C PHE A 74 -10.78 25.91 15.79
N LEU A 75 -9.46 25.70 15.78
CA LEU A 75 -8.51 26.57 16.49
C LEU A 75 -8.58 28.00 15.97
N ARG A 76 -8.65 28.20 14.65
CA ARG A 76 -8.80 29.53 14.06
C ARG A 76 -10.06 30.22 14.54
N ILE A 77 -11.19 29.52 14.65
CA ILE A 77 -12.43 30.07 15.19
C ILE A 77 -12.28 30.42 16.68
N LYS A 78 -11.65 29.56 17.48
CA LYS A 78 -11.49 29.74 18.93
C LYS A 78 -10.44 30.77 19.33
N LEU A 79 -9.41 30.98 18.51
CA LEU A 79 -8.29 31.89 18.78
C LEU A 79 -8.50 33.30 18.19
N LYS A 80 -9.32 33.46 17.14
CA LYS A 80 -9.76 34.78 16.62
C LYS A 80 -10.23 35.80 17.69
N PRO A 81 -10.94 35.39 18.76
CA PRO A 81 -11.29 36.30 19.86
C PRO A 81 -10.10 36.76 20.71
N LEU A 82 -9.03 35.96 20.82
CA LEU A 82 -7.84 36.25 21.64
C LEU A 82 -6.88 37.24 20.96
N ASP A 83 -6.80 37.24 19.63
CA ASP A 83 -6.03 38.21 18.85
C ASP A 83 -6.51 39.66 19.03
N LYS A 84 -7.77 39.84 19.46
CA LYS A 84 -8.33 41.16 19.77
C LYS A 84 -7.98 41.66 21.17
N VAL A 85 -7.58 40.76 22.07
CA VAL A 85 -7.20 41.07 23.47
C VAL A 85 -5.72 41.42 23.59
N THR A 86 -4.86 40.90 22.70
CA THR A 86 -3.41 41.15 22.72
C THR A 86 -2.96 42.39 21.95
N LYS A 87 -3.83 43.02 21.16
CA LYS A 87 -3.59 44.34 20.56
C LYS A 87 -3.85 45.44 21.60
N SER A 88 -2.91 45.64 22.51
CA SER A 88 -2.86 46.87 23.32
C SER A 88 -2.70 48.09 22.39
N PRO A 89 -3.44 49.18 22.59
CA PRO A 89 -3.16 50.43 21.91
C PRO A 89 -1.81 50.95 22.41
N ALA A 90 -0.92 51.26 21.47
CA ALA A 90 0.30 52.02 21.73
C ALA A 90 -0.03 53.47 22.10
#